data_AF-A0A958QT39-F1
#
_entry.id   AF-A0A958QT39-F1
#
_cell.length_a   1.000
_cell.length_b   1.000
_cell.length_c   1.000
_cell.angle_alpha   90.00
_cell.angle_beta   90.00
_cell.angle_gamma   90.00
#
_symmetry.space_group_name_H-M   'P 1'
#
loop_
_entity.id
_entity.type
_entity.pdbx_description
1 polymer ?
#
loop_
_entity_poly.entity_id
_entity_poly.type
_entity_poly.pdbx_seq_one_letter_code
_entity_poly.pdbx_strand_id
1 'polypeptide(L)'
;KVEDDDTQISVEQARREFDAEAMVGDELGRKLNTDVLGRIAAQTAKQVIIQKVRDAERGVIFEEYKDSKGDLINGIVQRYDRGNLIVNLGRTEAILPKREQIMRERYRQGDRVRGMILDIDRSARGPQIILTRSHPDFLKELFRLEVPEIAEGIIEIKAVAREPGERAKIAVHSNDSSIDPVGACVGIKGSRVQAVVQELRGERIDIITWTPDEPSFVARALSPAEVSRVVVDEDNHNIEVIVADDQLSLAIGRRGQNVKLASKLTGWPIDVRSVSVAEEEAKRARMLLEAIPGIDFTQAEMLFQEGYRSVQEVADAPLEELLEIDGLSEESASELRQSARTFLETQEGAQAEADNAALETPSDLDRLLLAAEIRDKLVAGGFGTIQSLVSAKPEDLLSVPGVSEDDVDEIRESTNSFFRAGRTISTGRERTP
;
A
#
# COMPACT_ATOMS: atom_id res chain seq x y z
N LYS A 1 -24.85 62.46 8.56
CA LYS A 1 -26.21 62.30 8.00
C LYS A 1 -26.71 60.96 8.51
N VAL A 2 -27.98 60.83 8.90
CA VAL A 2 -28.51 59.52 9.33
C VAL A 2 -28.69 58.68 8.06
N GLU A 3 -28.07 57.50 8.03
CA GLU A 3 -28.10 56.56 6.91
C GLU A 3 -28.96 55.32 7.23
N ASP A 4 -29.06 54.96 8.51
CA ASP A 4 -29.88 53.86 9.01
C ASP A 4 -30.72 54.35 10.19
N ASP A 5 -32.00 54.61 9.96
CA ASP A 5 -32.94 55.15 10.96
C ASP A 5 -33.19 54.18 12.14
N ASP A 6 -32.89 52.88 11.99
CA ASP A 6 -33.06 51.89 13.07
C ASP A 6 -31.91 51.90 14.07
N THR A 7 -30.70 52.28 13.64
CA THR A 7 -29.48 52.23 14.47
C THR A 7 -28.79 53.58 14.66
N GLN A 8 -29.20 54.62 13.92
CA GLN A 8 -28.61 55.94 13.97
C GLN A 8 -29.66 57.02 14.28
N ILE A 9 -29.21 58.08 14.93
CA ILE A 9 -30.04 59.24 15.28
C ILE A 9 -29.26 60.52 15.01
N SER A 10 -29.94 61.62 14.68
CA SER A 10 -29.27 62.91 14.53
C SER A 10 -28.74 63.41 15.88
N VAL A 11 -27.60 64.10 15.89
CA VAL A 11 -27.01 64.65 17.12
C VAL A 11 -27.96 65.61 17.82
N GLU A 12 -28.75 66.38 17.07
CA GLU A 12 -29.74 67.28 17.65
C GLU A 12 -30.82 66.51 18.42
N GLN A 13 -31.28 65.39 17.88
CA GLN A 13 -32.30 64.55 18.52
C GLN A 13 -31.71 63.72 19.66
N ALA A 14 -30.48 63.22 19.52
CA ALA A 14 -29.71 62.60 20.60
C ALA A 14 -29.59 63.51 21.83
N ARG A 15 -29.22 64.78 21.60
CA ARG A 15 -29.09 65.80 22.65
C ARG A 15 -30.40 66.13 23.35
N ARG A 16 -31.50 66.04 22.60
CA ARG A 16 -32.83 66.38 23.11
C ARG A 16 -33.47 65.26 23.92
N GLU A 17 -33.30 64.02 23.48
CA GLU A 17 -34.08 62.88 23.99
C GLU A 17 -33.30 61.97 24.93
N PHE A 18 -31.96 61.98 24.88
CA PHE A 18 -31.12 61.06 25.64
C PHE A 18 -30.13 61.77 26.55
N ASP A 19 -29.16 62.50 25.97
CA ASP A 19 -28.08 63.16 26.71
C ASP A 19 -27.70 64.48 26.03
N ALA A 20 -27.89 65.59 26.73
CA ALA A 20 -27.64 66.95 26.23
C ALA A 20 -26.20 67.19 25.76
N GLU A 21 -25.24 66.39 26.22
CA GLU A 21 -23.83 66.50 25.83
C GLU A 21 -23.42 65.56 24.68
N ALA A 22 -24.35 64.76 24.13
CA ALA A 22 -24.06 63.78 23.09
C ALA A 22 -23.32 64.37 21.87
N MET A 23 -22.29 63.68 21.42
CA MET A 23 -21.45 64.03 20.27
C MET A 23 -21.63 63.04 19.11
N VAL A 24 -21.18 63.44 17.93
CA VAL A 24 -21.15 62.54 16.77
C VAL A 24 -20.23 61.37 17.09
N GLY A 25 -20.77 60.14 17.04
CA GLY A 25 -20.02 58.90 17.29
C GLY A 25 -20.31 58.25 18.64
N ASP A 26 -21.10 58.89 19.51
CA ASP A 26 -21.47 58.31 20.81
C ASP A 26 -22.51 57.19 20.67
N GLU A 27 -22.41 56.15 21.50
CA GLU A 27 -23.40 55.08 21.63
C GLU A 27 -24.41 55.40 22.74
N LEU A 28 -25.65 55.71 22.35
CA LEU A 28 -26.71 56.10 23.28
C LEU A 28 -27.69 54.95 23.54
N GLY A 29 -27.75 54.48 24.79
CA GLY A 29 -28.64 53.41 25.20
C GLY A 29 -30.10 53.87 25.34
N ARG A 30 -31.00 53.37 24.49
CA ARG A 30 -32.45 53.56 24.66
C ARG A 30 -33.05 52.44 25.51
N LYS A 31 -33.83 52.79 26.53
CA LYS A 31 -34.63 51.80 27.27
C LYS A 31 -35.70 51.22 26.35
N LEU A 32 -35.55 49.96 25.97
CA LEU A 32 -36.57 49.23 25.22
C LEU A 32 -37.76 48.91 26.14
N ASN A 33 -38.98 49.04 25.62
CA ASN A 33 -40.15 48.60 26.38
C ASN A 33 -40.23 47.07 26.35
N THR A 34 -40.16 46.44 27.51
CA THR A 34 -40.22 44.98 27.68
C THR A 34 -41.62 44.40 27.52
N ASP A 35 -42.66 45.23 27.52
CA ASP A 35 -44.07 44.77 27.41
C ASP A 35 -44.37 44.11 26.04
N VAL A 36 -43.57 44.44 25.02
CA VAL A 36 -43.64 43.86 23.66
C VAL A 36 -42.98 42.48 23.60
N LEU A 37 -42.17 42.12 24.60
CA LEU A 37 -41.51 40.82 24.71
C LEU A 37 -42.51 39.78 25.25
N GLY A 38 -43.39 39.33 24.36
CA GLY A 38 -44.33 38.25 24.65
C GLY A 38 -43.64 36.90 24.88
N ARG A 39 -44.44 35.87 25.21
CA ARG A 39 -43.96 34.49 25.43
C ARG A 39 -43.09 33.96 24.27
N ILE A 40 -43.42 34.34 23.03
CA ILE A 40 -42.68 33.92 21.82
C ILE A 40 -41.27 34.54 21.82
N ALA A 41 -41.15 35.85 22.08
CA ALA A 41 -39.86 36.53 22.14
C ALA A 41 -38.96 35.96 23.24
N ALA A 42 -39.52 35.62 24.41
CA ALA A 42 -38.78 34.97 25.49
C ALA A 42 -38.29 33.55 25.10
N GLN A 43 -39.10 32.77 24.39
CA GLN A 43 -38.69 31.45 23.87
C GLN A 43 -37.60 31.58 22.80
N THR A 44 -37.72 32.53 21.88
CA THR A 44 -36.69 32.84 20.87
C THR A 44 -35.39 33.28 21.54
N ALA A 45 -35.46 34.19 22.51
CA ALA A 45 -34.30 34.65 23.27
C ALA A 45 -33.62 33.48 24.00
N LYS A 46 -34.39 32.59 24.65
CA LYS A 46 -33.85 31.37 25.27
C LYS A 46 -33.10 30.49 24.25
N GLN A 47 -33.66 30.30 23.05
CA GLN A 47 -33.01 29.50 22.00
C GLN A 47 -31.72 30.17 21.50
N VAL A 48 -31.72 31.48 21.27
CA VAL A 48 -30.55 32.25 20.86
C VAL A 48 -29.47 32.22 21.95
N ILE A 49 -29.84 32.38 23.22
CA ILE A 49 -28.91 32.29 24.35
C ILE A 49 -28.30 30.89 24.43
N ILE A 50 -29.10 29.82 24.37
CA ILE A 50 -28.60 28.44 24.38
C ILE A 50 -27.64 28.21 23.22
N GLN A 51 -27.94 28.74 22.03
CA GLN A 51 -27.07 28.63 20.87
C GLN A 51 -25.75 29.39 21.09
N LYS A 52 -25.79 30.65 21.57
CA LYS A 52 -24.60 31.45 21.86
C LYS A 52 -23.72 30.81 22.94
N VAL A 53 -24.31 30.23 23.98
CA VAL A 53 -23.58 29.48 25.02
C VAL A 53 -22.89 28.27 24.40
N ARG A 54 -23.60 27.48 23.59
CA ARG A 54 -23.00 26.33 22.89
C ARG A 54 -21.87 26.73 21.94
N ASP A 55 -22.02 27.84 21.22
CA ASP A 55 -20.99 28.35 20.32
C ASP A 55 -19.74 28.82 21.07
N ALA A 56 -19.92 29.46 22.24
CA ALA A 56 -18.82 29.82 23.13
C ALA A 56 -18.11 28.57 23.70
N GLU A 57 -18.86 27.57 24.19
CA GLU A 57 -18.31 26.29 24.67
C GLU A 57 -17.48 25.59 23.58
N ARG A 58 -18.00 25.56 22.34
CA ARG A 58 -17.29 25.02 21.18
C ARG A 58 -15.98 25.76 20.89
N GLY A 59 -15.99 27.09 20.98
CA GLY A 59 -14.77 27.90 20.81
C GLY A 59 -13.70 27.54 21.84
N VAL A 60 -14.09 27.40 23.11
CA VAL A 60 -13.18 27.02 24.20
C VAL A 60 -12.58 25.62 23.97
N ILE A 61 -13.40 24.65 23.58
CA ILE A 61 -12.91 23.28 23.29
C ILE A 61 -11.91 23.29 22.14
N PHE A 62 -12.20 24.02 21.06
CA PHE A 62 -11.26 24.09 19.94
C PHE A 62 -9.91 24.66 20.39
N GLU A 63 -9.91 25.79 21.10
CA GLU A 63 -8.68 26.44 21.56
C GLU A 63 -7.88 25.57 22.55
N GLU A 64 -8.55 24.72 23.33
CA GLU A 64 -7.91 23.77 24.24
C GLU A 64 -7.15 22.66 23.50
N TYR A 65 -7.68 22.18 22.38
CA TYR A 65 -7.12 21.02 21.68
C TYR A 65 -6.36 21.35 20.39
N LYS A 66 -6.42 22.58 19.87
CA LYS A 66 -5.87 22.95 18.54
C LYS A 66 -4.41 22.53 18.33
N ASP A 67 -3.61 22.54 19.40
CA ASP A 67 -2.18 22.23 19.40
C ASP A 67 -1.87 20.80 19.90
N SER A 68 -2.91 20.02 20.24
CA SER A 68 -2.79 18.66 20.77
C SER A 68 -2.84 17.57 19.69
N LYS A 69 -2.60 17.92 18.42
CA LYS A 69 -2.51 16.90 17.35
C LYS A 69 -1.30 16.02 17.59
N GLY A 70 -1.49 14.71 17.54
CA GLY A 70 -0.47 13.73 17.90
C GLY A 70 -0.47 13.33 19.38
N ASP A 71 -1.22 14.00 20.25
CA ASP A 71 -1.24 13.64 21.67
C ASP A 71 -2.08 12.38 21.93
N LEU A 72 -1.62 11.57 22.88
CA LEU A 72 -2.39 10.45 23.43
C LEU A 72 -3.45 10.95 24.41
N ILE A 73 -4.69 10.56 24.18
CA ILE A 73 -5.81 10.87 25.06
C ILE A 73 -6.56 9.60 25.47
N ASN A 74 -6.99 9.58 26.72
CA ASN A 74 -7.82 8.51 27.27
C ASN A 74 -9.28 8.97 27.30
N GLY A 75 -10.20 8.10 26.93
CA GLY A 75 -11.62 8.36 26.99
C GLY A 75 -12.44 7.11 27.30
N ILE A 76 -13.75 7.32 27.46
CA ILE A 76 -14.72 6.26 27.74
C ILE A 76 -15.64 6.10 26.55
N VAL A 77 -15.75 4.89 26.04
CA VAL A 77 -16.65 4.56 24.94
C VAL A 77 -18.10 4.80 25.36
N GLN A 78 -18.79 5.68 24.66
CA GLN A 78 -20.21 5.90 24.89
C GLN A 78 -21.09 5.02 24.03
N ARG A 79 -20.89 5.05 22.71
CA ARG A 79 -21.76 4.37 21.73
C ARG A 79 -21.06 4.16 20.40
N TYR A 80 -21.62 3.28 19.58
CA TYR A 80 -21.33 3.21 18.15
C TYR A 80 -22.37 4.02 17.38
N ASP A 81 -21.90 4.86 16.46
CA ASP A 81 -22.75 5.58 15.51
C ASP A 81 -22.29 5.31 14.08
N ARG A 82 -23.11 4.61 13.29
CA ARG A 82 -22.81 4.21 11.90
C ARG A 82 -21.43 3.55 11.72
N GLY A 83 -20.97 2.81 12.73
CA GLY A 83 -19.66 2.14 12.74
C GLY A 83 -18.51 2.98 13.30
N ASN A 84 -18.71 4.27 13.55
CA ASN A 84 -17.76 5.11 14.27
C ASN A 84 -17.94 4.94 15.78
N LEU A 85 -16.85 4.99 16.52
CA LEU A 85 -16.87 4.89 17.97
C LEU A 85 -16.91 6.31 18.55
N ILE A 86 -17.92 6.61 19.36
CA ILE A 86 -18.04 7.90 20.06
C ILE A 86 -17.43 7.74 21.45
N VAL A 87 -16.41 8.55 21.73
CA VAL A 87 -15.58 8.48 22.93
C VAL A 87 -15.77 9.75 23.74
N ASN A 88 -16.15 9.59 25.00
CA ASN A 88 -16.23 10.70 25.94
C ASN A 88 -14.84 11.03 26.49
N LEU A 89 -14.41 12.28 26.34
CA LEU A 89 -13.17 12.81 26.91
C LEU A 89 -13.41 13.57 28.23
N GLY A 90 -14.64 13.53 28.76
CA GLY A 90 -15.07 14.24 29.96
C GLY A 90 -15.67 15.61 29.63
N ARG A 91 -14.91 16.48 28.95
CA ARG A 91 -15.38 17.82 28.55
C ARG A 91 -16.08 17.86 27.20
N THR A 92 -15.72 16.94 26.30
CA THR A 92 -16.26 16.86 24.94
C THR A 92 -16.31 15.41 24.45
N GLU A 93 -16.99 15.19 23.32
CA GLU A 93 -16.99 13.92 22.59
C GLU A 93 -15.94 13.95 21.47
N ALA A 94 -15.24 12.83 21.30
CA ALA A 94 -14.38 12.56 20.17
C ALA A 94 -14.95 11.40 19.34
N ILE A 95 -14.60 11.37 18.07
CA ILE A 95 -14.95 10.29 17.15
C ILE A 95 -13.70 9.49 16.84
N LEU A 96 -13.77 8.16 16.93
CA LEU A 96 -12.78 7.25 16.38
C LEU A 96 -13.41 6.58 15.13
N PRO A 97 -13.10 7.08 13.93
CA PRO A 97 -13.72 6.59 12.70
C PRO A 97 -13.43 5.12 12.44
N LYS A 98 -14.34 4.43 11.73
CA LYS A 98 -14.16 2.99 11.43
C LYS A 98 -12.82 2.67 10.73
N ARG A 99 -12.36 3.55 9.83
CA ARG A 99 -11.06 3.40 9.14
C ARG A 99 -9.85 3.56 10.06
N GLU A 100 -10.02 4.28 11.16
CA GLU A 100 -8.98 4.56 12.15
C GLU A 100 -8.98 3.58 13.34
N GLN A 101 -9.93 2.63 13.33
CA GLN A 101 -10.06 1.56 14.33
C GLN A 101 -9.22 0.35 13.91
N ILE A 102 -8.70 -0.37 14.91
CA ILE A 102 -8.07 -1.67 14.69
C ILE A 102 -9.17 -2.73 14.60
N MET A 103 -9.25 -3.45 13.48
CA MET A 103 -10.36 -4.36 13.15
C MET A 103 -10.60 -5.45 14.21
N ARG A 104 -9.56 -5.91 14.90
CA ARG A 104 -9.65 -6.96 15.92
C ARG A 104 -10.13 -6.45 17.28
N GLU A 105 -10.11 -5.14 17.49
CA GLU A 105 -10.54 -4.55 18.75
C GLU A 105 -12.06 -4.46 18.80
N ARG A 106 -12.62 -4.93 19.91
CA ARG A 106 -14.05 -4.80 20.21
C ARG A 106 -14.22 -4.01 21.48
N TYR A 107 -14.95 -2.92 21.38
CA TYR A 107 -15.30 -2.08 22.50
C TYR A 107 -16.77 -2.24 22.86
N ARG A 108 -17.07 -2.14 24.15
CA ARG A 108 -18.42 -2.04 24.70
C ARG A 108 -18.61 -0.64 25.28
N GLN A 109 -19.87 -0.24 25.44
CA GLN A 109 -20.19 0.98 26.16
C GLN A 109 -19.62 0.89 27.59
N GLY A 110 -18.94 1.96 28.01
CA GLY A 110 -18.24 2.03 29.30
C GLY A 110 -16.77 1.59 29.25
N ASP A 111 -16.32 0.94 28.18
CA ASP A 111 -14.91 0.56 28.05
C ASP A 111 -14.02 1.79 27.97
N ARG A 112 -12.83 1.69 28.56
CA ARG A 112 -11.78 2.69 28.36
C ARG A 112 -11.10 2.45 27.03
N VAL A 113 -10.83 3.53 26.31
CA VAL A 113 -10.08 3.51 25.07
C VAL A 113 -9.07 4.65 25.09
N ARG A 114 -7.82 4.33 24.76
CA ARG A 114 -6.79 5.32 24.46
C ARG A 114 -6.76 5.54 22.96
N GLY A 115 -6.50 6.75 22.50
CA GLY A 115 -6.29 7.04 21.09
C GLY A 115 -5.36 8.21 20.93
N MET A 116 -4.76 8.35 19.74
CA MET A 116 -4.05 9.56 19.37
C MET A 116 -5.02 10.53 18.72
N ILE A 117 -4.92 11.83 19.01
CA ILE A 117 -5.65 12.85 18.26
C ILE A 117 -5.04 12.94 16.86
N LEU A 118 -5.78 12.45 15.85
CA LEU A 118 -5.38 12.51 14.45
C LEU A 118 -5.62 13.90 13.87
N ASP A 119 -6.80 14.44 14.10
CA ASP A 119 -7.19 15.76 13.57
C ASP A 119 -8.31 16.40 14.39
N ILE A 120 -8.51 17.70 14.19
CA ILE A 120 -9.56 18.49 14.84
C ILE A 120 -10.26 19.32 13.76
N ASP A 121 -11.43 18.82 13.35
CA ASP A 121 -12.22 19.44 12.31
C ASP A 121 -13.10 20.56 12.88
N ARG A 122 -12.98 21.76 12.31
CA ARG A 122 -13.92 22.86 12.58
C ARG A 122 -15.19 22.67 11.74
N SER A 123 -16.07 21.78 12.17
CA SER A 123 -17.37 21.60 11.53
C SER A 123 -18.35 22.70 11.92
N ALA A 124 -19.33 23.01 11.05
CA ALA A 124 -20.47 23.88 11.36
C ALA A 124 -21.29 23.37 12.57
N ARG A 125 -21.13 22.10 12.96
CA ARG A 125 -21.75 21.51 14.16
C ARG A 125 -20.91 21.62 15.43
N GLY A 126 -19.69 22.17 15.35
CA GLY A 126 -18.71 22.29 16.44
C GLY A 126 -17.37 21.62 16.11
N PRO A 127 -16.31 21.87 16.90
CA PRO A 127 -15.04 21.17 16.73
C PRO A 127 -15.23 19.68 16.98
N GLN A 128 -14.82 18.86 16.02
CA GLN A 128 -14.87 17.43 16.11
C GLN A 128 -13.45 16.89 16.26
N ILE A 129 -13.16 16.31 17.42
CA ILE A 129 -11.87 15.66 17.68
C ILE A 129 -11.91 14.28 17.06
N ILE A 130 -11.01 14.03 16.11
CA ILE A 130 -10.86 12.76 15.41
C ILE A 130 -9.69 12.01 16.04
N LEU A 131 -9.97 10.82 16.56
CA LEU A 131 -8.98 9.93 17.12
C LEU A 131 -8.52 8.89 16.08
N THR A 132 -7.33 8.35 16.29
CA THR A 132 -6.83 7.17 15.60
C THR A 132 -6.20 6.17 16.55
N ARG A 133 -6.34 4.89 16.21
CA ARG A 133 -5.59 3.77 16.80
C ARG A 133 -4.81 2.99 15.74
N SER A 134 -5.11 3.16 14.45
CA SER A 134 -4.44 2.47 13.34
C SER A 134 -3.22 3.21 12.80
N HIS A 135 -3.10 4.53 13.00
CA HIS A 135 -1.99 5.30 12.46
C HIS A 135 -0.63 4.81 13.02
N PRO A 136 0.45 4.75 12.22
CA PRO A 136 1.78 4.35 12.70
C PRO A 136 2.28 5.20 13.88
N ASP A 137 2.02 6.50 13.87
CA ASP A 137 2.47 7.40 14.95
C ASP A 137 1.82 7.10 16.30
N PHE A 138 0.63 6.49 16.34
CA PHE A 138 0.05 6.02 17.60
C PHE A 138 1.00 5.05 18.32
N LEU A 139 1.70 4.19 17.57
CA LEU A 139 2.70 3.29 18.13
C LEU A 139 3.91 4.05 18.67
N LYS A 140 4.38 5.09 17.95
CA LYS A 140 5.50 5.94 18.40
C LYS A 140 5.17 6.61 19.73
N GLU A 141 3.98 7.17 19.87
CA GLU A 141 3.56 7.84 21.10
C GLU A 141 3.40 6.86 22.26
N LEU A 142 2.91 5.64 22.01
CA LEU A 142 2.85 4.60 23.03
C LEU A 142 4.25 4.24 23.55
N PHE A 143 5.23 4.13 22.65
CA PHE A 143 6.63 3.90 23.03
C PHE A 143 7.23 5.10 23.75
N ARG A 144 6.93 6.34 23.33
CA ARG A 144 7.38 7.55 24.03
C ARG A 144 6.85 7.60 25.48
N LEU A 145 5.62 7.14 25.71
CA LEU A 145 5.05 7.04 27.06
C LEU A 145 5.71 5.95 27.90
N GLU A 146 6.03 4.80 27.30
CA GLU A 146 6.52 3.61 27.99
C GLU A 146 8.06 3.62 28.22
N VAL A 147 8.81 4.30 27.34
CA VAL A 147 10.29 4.30 27.32
C VAL A 147 10.80 5.71 27.60
N PRO A 148 11.27 6.00 28.84
CA PRO A 148 11.77 7.32 29.23
C PRO A 148 12.87 7.86 28.32
N GLU A 149 13.76 6.98 27.85
CA GLU A 149 14.89 7.32 26.99
C GLU A 149 14.42 7.87 25.62
N ILE A 150 13.22 7.51 25.16
CA ILE A 150 12.60 8.09 23.95
C ILE A 150 12.00 9.46 24.26
N ALA A 151 11.39 9.64 25.43
CA ALA A 151 10.84 10.93 25.85
C ALA A 151 11.93 11.99 26.08
N GLU A 152 13.10 11.56 26.56
CA GLU A 152 14.28 12.41 26.78
C GLU A 152 15.08 12.68 25.49
N GLY A 153 14.75 12.00 24.38
CA GLY A 153 15.44 12.16 23.09
C GLY A 153 16.81 11.47 23.00
N ILE A 154 17.13 10.61 23.97
CA ILE A 154 18.33 9.76 23.94
C ILE A 154 18.18 8.69 22.85
N ILE A 155 16.99 8.08 22.76
CA ILE A 155 16.64 7.13 21.72
C ILE A 155 15.64 7.79 20.77
N GLU A 156 15.89 7.67 19.48
CA GLU A 156 15.03 8.18 18.42
C GLU A 156 14.39 7.00 17.66
N ILE A 157 13.07 7.07 17.44
CA ILE A 157 12.37 6.16 16.54
C ILE A 157 12.50 6.68 15.11
N LYS A 158 13.40 6.09 14.33
CA LYS A 158 13.71 6.51 12.95
C LYS A 158 12.61 6.15 11.95
N ALA A 159 12.00 4.97 12.10
CA ALA A 159 10.95 4.51 11.20
C ALA A 159 9.97 3.56 11.90
N VAL A 160 8.73 3.53 11.41
CA VAL A 160 7.68 2.61 11.86
C VAL A 160 6.92 2.08 10.66
N ALA A 161 6.89 0.75 10.53
CA ALA A 161 6.05 0.05 9.57
C ALA A 161 5.01 -0.78 10.32
N ARG A 162 3.73 -0.61 10.01
CA ARG A 162 2.64 -1.18 10.81
C ARG A 162 1.53 -1.75 9.95
N GLU A 163 1.09 -2.95 10.30
CA GLU A 163 -0.19 -3.54 9.90
C GLU A 163 -1.07 -3.65 11.16
N PRO A 164 -1.99 -2.69 11.39
CA PRO A 164 -2.65 -2.51 12.69
C PRO A 164 -3.41 -3.75 13.17
N GLY A 165 -3.19 -4.13 14.43
CA GLY A 165 -3.79 -5.31 15.05
C GLY A 165 -3.17 -6.64 14.67
N GLU A 166 -2.12 -6.65 13.83
CA GLU A 166 -1.42 -7.86 13.44
C GLU A 166 0.06 -7.83 13.81
N ARG A 167 0.82 -6.93 13.16
CA ARG A 167 2.26 -6.84 13.33
C ARG A 167 2.79 -5.45 12.99
N ALA A 168 3.80 -5.00 13.74
CA ALA A 168 4.56 -3.80 13.46
C ALA A 168 6.06 -4.08 13.55
N LYS A 169 6.85 -3.27 12.85
CA LYS A 169 8.29 -3.16 13.01
C LYS A 169 8.62 -1.71 13.33
N ILE A 170 9.49 -1.49 14.32
CA ILE A 170 10.00 -0.17 14.68
C ILE A 170 11.52 -0.17 14.60
N ALA A 171 12.08 0.86 13.97
CA ALA A 171 13.52 1.06 13.85
C ALA A 171 13.94 2.16 14.82
N VAL A 172 14.85 1.81 15.74
CA VAL A 172 15.31 2.70 16.82
C VAL A 172 16.80 2.93 16.73
N HIS A 173 17.23 4.15 17.05
CA HIS A 173 18.62 4.58 17.08
C HIS A 173 18.92 5.25 18.43
N SER A 174 20.06 4.96 19.03
CA SER A 174 20.51 5.69 20.23
C SER A 174 21.50 6.77 19.83
N ASN A 175 21.27 8.00 20.29
CA ASN A 175 22.24 9.10 20.17
C ASN A 175 23.41 8.96 21.15
N ASP A 176 23.25 8.10 22.17
CA ASP A 176 24.30 7.73 23.12
C ASP A 176 24.77 6.30 22.87
N SER A 177 26.05 6.13 22.52
CA SER A 177 26.65 4.81 22.26
C SER A 177 26.70 3.89 23.48
N SER A 178 26.54 4.43 24.69
CA SER A 178 26.51 3.63 25.94
C SER A 178 25.16 2.96 26.20
N ILE A 179 24.12 3.34 25.44
CA ILE A 179 22.76 2.87 25.63
C ILE A 179 22.35 1.99 24.45
N ASP A 180 21.95 0.75 24.74
CA ASP A 180 21.35 -0.15 23.76
C ASP A 180 19.89 0.26 23.51
N PRO A 181 19.54 0.74 22.30
CA PRO A 181 18.19 1.22 22.04
C PRO A 181 17.16 0.09 22.04
N VAL A 182 17.54 -1.13 21.63
CA VAL A 182 16.60 -2.27 21.61
C VAL A 182 16.32 -2.73 23.03
N GLY A 183 17.37 -2.94 23.85
CA GLY A 183 17.24 -3.32 25.24
C GLY A 183 16.41 -2.33 26.06
N ALA A 184 16.61 -1.02 25.86
CA ALA A 184 15.81 0.02 26.51
C ALA A 184 14.32 -0.04 26.12
N CYS A 185 14.00 -0.28 24.84
CA CYS A 185 12.61 -0.38 24.38
C CYS A 185 11.93 -1.69 24.82
N VAL A 186 12.69 -2.79 24.90
CA VAL A 186 12.19 -4.10 25.34
C VAL A 186 11.96 -4.09 26.85
N GLY A 187 12.90 -3.54 27.63
CA GLY A 187 12.87 -3.55 29.08
C GLY A 187 13.17 -4.93 29.68
N ILE A 188 13.16 -5.03 31.00
CA ILE A 188 13.49 -6.28 31.71
C ILE A 188 12.49 -7.37 31.30
N LYS A 189 13.00 -8.44 30.66
CA LYS A 189 12.19 -9.56 30.14
C LYS A 189 11.05 -9.11 29.20
N GLY A 190 11.23 -8.01 28.48
CA GLY A 190 10.21 -7.51 27.56
C GLY A 190 9.08 -6.71 28.22
N SER A 191 9.20 -6.31 29.49
CA SER A 191 8.10 -5.68 30.22
C SER A 191 7.52 -4.44 29.51
N ARG A 192 8.37 -3.59 28.93
CA ARG A 192 7.97 -2.34 28.28
C ARG A 192 7.26 -2.62 26.95
N VAL A 193 7.89 -3.39 26.06
CA VAL A 193 7.24 -3.78 24.79
C VAL A 193 5.94 -4.55 25.03
N GLN A 194 5.87 -5.42 26.05
CA GLN A 194 4.64 -6.15 26.38
C GLN A 194 3.51 -5.24 26.85
N ALA A 195 3.80 -4.14 27.57
CA ALA A 195 2.80 -3.15 27.93
C ALA A 195 2.17 -2.49 26.69
N VAL A 196 3.00 -2.14 25.69
CA VAL A 196 2.54 -1.60 24.40
C VAL A 196 1.75 -2.65 23.60
N VAL A 197 2.23 -3.89 23.53
CA VAL A 197 1.51 -5.02 22.90
C VAL A 197 0.14 -5.23 23.55
N GLN A 198 0.05 -5.13 24.87
CA GLN A 198 -1.20 -5.28 25.62
C GLN A 198 -2.18 -4.13 25.32
N GLU A 199 -1.70 -2.89 25.24
CA GLU A 199 -2.51 -1.73 24.85
C GLU A 199 -3.09 -1.89 23.42
N LEU A 200 -2.34 -2.54 22.52
CA LEU A 200 -2.76 -2.88 21.16
C LEU A 200 -3.46 -4.25 21.02
N ARG A 201 -3.88 -4.84 22.16
CA ARG A 201 -4.60 -6.12 22.23
C ARG A 201 -3.92 -7.28 21.49
N GLY A 202 -2.59 -7.37 21.59
CA GLY A 202 -1.82 -8.49 21.07
C GLY A 202 -1.23 -8.28 19.67
N GLU A 203 -1.15 -7.03 19.19
CA GLU A 203 -0.35 -6.70 18.01
C GLU A 203 1.12 -7.06 18.25
N ARG A 204 1.74 -7.85 17.37
CA ARG A 204 3.15 -8.26 17.54
C ARG A 204 4.09 -7.13 17.12
N ILE A 205 5.07 -6.79 17.94
CA ILE A 205 5.99 -5.68 17.67
C ILE A 205 7.42 -6.22 17.61
N ASP A 206 8.08 -6.02 16.48
CA ASP A 206 9.52 -6.26 16.34
C ASP A 206 10.26 -4.92 16.49
N ILE A 207 11.29 -4.90 17.32
CA ILE A 207 12.14 -3.72 17.56
C ILE A 207 13.50 -4.02 16.96
N ILE A 208 13.95 -3.16 16.04
CA ILE A 208 15.22 -3.34 15.33
C ILE A 208 16.11 -2.12 15.49
N THR A 209 17.43 -2.35 15.52
CA THR A 209 18.41 -1.26 15.53
C THR A 209 18.55 -0.68 14.13
N TRP A 210 18.22 0.60 13.99
CA TRP A 210 18.46 1.36 12.78
C TRP A 210 19.95 1.56 12.53
N THR A 211 20.37 1.49 11.26
CA THR A 211 21.72 1.87 10.80
C THR A 211 21.63 2.73 9.57
N PRO A 212 22.62 3.61 9.34
CA PRO A 212 22.74 4.35 8.10
C PRO A 212 23.11 3.44 6.92
N ASP A 213 23.83 2.33 7.15
CA ASP A 213 24.14 1.33 6.12
C ASP A 213 22.88 0.57 5.71
N GLU A 214 22.42 0.79 4.47
CA GLU A 214 21.19 0.23 3.93
C GLU A 214 21.20 -1.30 3.87
N PRO A 215 22.25 -1.98 3.38
CA PRO A 215 22.31 -3.44 3.37
C PRO A 215 22.15 -4.05 4.78
N SER A 216 22.88 -3.51 5.76
CA SER A 216 22.75 -3.95 7.16
C SER A 216 21.37 -3.65 7.73
N PHE A 217 20.79 -2.49 7.39
CA PHE A 217 19.47 -2.12 7.89
C PHE A 217 18.37 -3.03 7.33
N VAL A 218 18.42 -3.37 6.04
CA VAL A 218 17.51 -4.32 5.39
C VAL A 218 17.64 -5.72 5.97
N ALA A 219 18.87 -6.20 6.17
CA ALA A 219 19.11 -7.49 6.81
C ALA A 219 18.47 -7.55 8.21
N ARG A 220 18.60 -6.49 9.01
CA ARG A 220 17.97 -6.39 10.33
C ARG A 220 16.44 -6.28 10.25
N ALA A 221 15.92 -5.59 9.24
CA ALA A 221 14.48 -5.41 9.07
C ALA A 221 13.75 -6.74 8.78
N LEU A 222 14.44 -7.71 8.16
CA LEU A 222 13.90 -9.05 7.90
C LEU A 222 13.91 -9.98 9.12
N SER A 223 14.51 -9.58 10.24
CA SER A 223 14.46 -10.31 11.52
C SER A 223 13.02 -10.72 11.85
N PRO A 224 12.78 -12.00 12.22
CA PRO A 224 13.75 -12.98 12.74
C PRO A 224 14.47 -13.85 11.70
N ALA A 225 14.25 -13.65 10.40
CA ALA A 225 14.94 -14.45 9.39
C ALA A 225 16.42 -14.08 9.29
N GLU A 226 17.28 -15.09 9.22
CA GLU A 226 18.72 -14.88 9.03
C GLU A 226 19.03 -14.65 7.54
N VAL A 227 19.74 -13.56 7.27
CA VAL A 227 20.09 -13.13 5.92
C VAL A 227 21.52 -13.54 5.60
N SER A 228 21.70 -14.22 4.46
CA SER A 228 23.00 -14.70 4.00
C SER A 228 23.76 -13.63 3.23
N ARG A 229 23.08 -12.95 2.30
CA ARG A 229 23.66 -11.89 1.46
C ARG A 229 22.60 -10.87 1.08
N VAL A 230 23.01 -9.61 0.97
CA VAL A 230 22.20 -8.51 0.45
C VAL A 230 22.90 -7.96 -0.79
N VAL A 231 22.16 -7.80 -1.87
CA VAL A 231 22.62 -7.20 -3.13
C VAL A 231 21.74 -5.97 -3.37
N VAL A 232 22.37 -4.81 -3.48
CA VAL A 232 21.68 -3.56 -3.76
C VAL A 232 21.76 -3.30 -5.26
N ASP A 233 20.60 -3.12 -5.88
CA ASP A 233 20.47 -2.70 -7.26
C ASP A 233 20.06 -1.22 -7.25
N GLU A 234 21.04 -0.35 -7.47
CA GLU A 234 20.85 1.09 -7.43
C GLU A 234 20.05 1.59 -8.63
N ASP A 235 20.21 0.95 -9.81
CA ASP A 235 19.57 1.34 -11.05
C ASP A 235 18.05 1.11 -11.01
N ASN A 236 17.64 -0.06 -10.52
CA ASN A 236 16.23 -0.42 -10.37
C ASN A 236 15.63 0.00 -9.02
N HIS A 237 16.43 0.64 -8.15
CA HIS A 237 16.06 1.02 -6.79
C HIS A 237 15.43 -0.17 -6.02
N ASN A 238 16.10 -1.31 -6.04
CA ASN A 238 15.61 -2.56 -5.45
C ASN A 238 16.72 -3.23 -4.63
N ILE A 239 16.33 -3.99 -3.61
CA ILE A 239 17.29 -4.76 -2.80
C ILE A 239 16.92 -6.23 -2.87
N GLU A 240 17.82 -7.04 -3.42
CA GLU A 240 17.72 -8.48 -3.43
C GLU A 240 18.37 -9.06 -2.17
N VAL A 241 17.62 -9.89 -1.46
CA VAL A 241 18.06 -10.53 -0.24
C VAL A 241 18.08 -12.04 -0.43
N ILE A 242 19.26 -12.62 -0.26
CA ILE A 242 19.48 -14.05 -0.37
C ILE A 242 19.49 -14.64 1.04
N VAL A 243 18.66 -15.66 1.25
CA VAL A 243 18.52 -16.39 2.51
C VAL A 243 18.69 -17.89 2.27
N ALA A 244 18.98 -18.65 3.32
CA ALA A 244 18.95 -20.11 3.23
C ALA A 244 17.52 -20.60 2.89
N ASP A 245 17.41 -21.76 2.24
CA ASP A 245 16.12 -22.33 1.79
C ASP A 245 15.10 -22.53 2.93
N ASP A 246 15.57 -22.86 4.12
CA ASP A 246 14.75 -23.02 5.33
C ASP A 246 14.29 -21.65 5.90
N GLN A 247 15.04 -20.58 5.65
CA GLN A 247 14.72 -19.21 6.07
C GLN A 247 13.79 -18.48 5.11
N LEU A 248 13.66 -18.93 3.85
CA LEU A 248 12.84 -18.27 2.81
C LEU A 248 11.40 -18.00 3.27
N SER A 249 10.75 -19.02 3.84
CA SER A 249 9.38 -18.90 4.33
C SER A 249 9.25 -17.89 5.49
N LEU A 250 10.25 -17.84 6.37
CA LEU A 250 10.28 -16.92 7.51
C LEU A 250 10.52 -15.48 7.04
N ALA A 251 11.43 -15.28 6.09
CA ALA A 251 11.79 -13.99 5.51
C ALA A 251 10.61 -13.35 4.78
N ILE A 252 9.89 -14.12 3.96
CA ILE A 252 8.66 -13.67 3.29
C ILE A 252 7.56 -13.43 4.34
N GLY A 253 7.38 -14.40 5.24
CA GLY A 253 6.33 -14.40 6.25
C GLY A 253 4.94 -14.70 5.68
N ARG A 254 3.95 -14.83 6.57
CA ARG A 254 2.56 -15.17 6.17
C ARG A 254 2.01 -14.10 5.22
N ARG A 255 1.66 -14.48 3.99
CA ARG A 255 1.16 -13.58 2.93
C ARG A 255 2.14 -12.44 2.59
N GLY A 256 3.44 -12.65 2.75
CA GLY A 256 4.44 -11.60 2.48
C GLY A 256 4.47 -10.50 3.55
N GLN A 257 3.85 -10.70 4.71
CA GLN A 257 3.75 -9.66 5.74
C GLN A 257 5.13 -9.18 6.23
N ASN A 258 6.11 -10.08 6.37
CA ASN A 258 7.41 -9.71 6.93
C ASN A 258 8.21 -8.86 5.93
N VAL A 259 8.33 -9.31 4.68
CA VAL A 259 9.00 -8.55 3.61
C VAL A 259 8.31 -7.22 3.33
N LYS A 260 6.98 -7.16 3.35
CA LYS A 260 6.21 -5.92 3.16
C LYS A 260 6.42 -4.92 4.29
N LEU A 261 6.50 -5.39 5.54
CA LEU A 261 6.81 -4.53 6.69
C LEU A 261 8.27 -4.06 6.63
N ALA A 262 9.21 -4.93 6.28
CA ALA A 262 10.62 -4.56 6.10
C ALA A 262 10.77 -3.49 5.01
N SER A 263 10.15 -3.70 3.84
CA SER A 263 10.17 -2.76 2.71
C SER A 263 9.60 -1.39 3.08
N LYS A 264 8.47 -1.35 3.80
CA LYS A 264 7.92 -0.08 4.32
C LYS A 264 8.81 0.60 5.36
N LEU A 265 9.57 -0.17 6.12
CA LEU A 265 10.42 0.33 7.19
C LEU A 265 11.73 0.92 6.66
N THR A 266 12.31 0.27 5.66
CA THR A 266 13.55 0.69 5.00
C THR A 266 13.30 1.72 3.91
N GLY A 267 12.10 1.75 3.33
CA GLY A 267 11.77 2.57 2.17
C GLY A 267 12.16 1.94 0.83
N TRP A 268 12.77 0.75 0.84
CA TRP A 268 13.23 0.04 -0.34
C TRP A 268 12.28 -1.11 -0.72
N PRO A 269 11.98 -1.34 -2.00
CA PRO A 269 11.51 -2.63 -2.48
C PRO A 269 12.51 -3.73 -2.10
N ILE A 270 12.01 -4.87 -1.61
CA ILE A 270 12.84 -6.00 -1.19
C ILE A 270 12.34 -7.25 -1.89
N ASP A 271 13.21 -7.88 -2.68
CA ASP A 271 13.01 -9.23 -3.21
C ASP A 271 13.77 -10.24 -2.34
N VAL A 272 13.15 -11.38 -2.04
CA VAL A 272 13.75 -12.41 -1.18
C VAL A 272 13.85 -13.72 -1.95
N ARG A 273 15.07 -14.23 -2.09
CA ARG A 273 15.38 -15.48 -2.80
C ARG A 273 16.15 -16.45 -1.93
N SER A 274 16.03 -17.74 -2.23
CA SER A 274 16.88 -18.75 -1.60
C SER A 274 18.24 -18.82 -2.28
N VAL A 275 19.26 -19.29 -1.54
CA VAL A 275 20.59 -19.56 -2.09
C VAL A 275 20.51 -20.50 -3.30
N SER A 276 19.71 -21.56 -3.22
CA SER A 276 19.56 -22.53 -4.32
C SER A 276 19.07 -21.89 -5.62
N VAL A 277 18.06 -21.02 -5.53
CA VAL A 277 17.50 -20.31 -6.69
C VAL A 277 18.52 -19.32 -7.26
N ALA A 278 19.19 -18.55 -6.39
CA ALA A 278 20.22 -17.61 -6.81
C ALA A 278 21.41 -18.32 -7.49
N GLU A 279 21.80 -19.49 -7.01
CA GLU A 279 22.86 -20.31 -7.62
C GLU A 279 22.44 -20.89 -8.98
N GLU A 280 21.20 -21.37 -9.11
CA GLU A 280 20.68 -21.84 -10.40
C GLU A 280 20.61 -20.71 -11.43
N GLU A 281 20.13 -19.53 -11.04
CA GLU A 281 20.08 -18.34 -11.89
C GLU A 281 21.47 -17.90 -12.31
N ALA A 282 22.43 -17.84 -11.38
CA ALA A 282 23.82 -17.54 -11.68
C ALA A 282 24.44 -18.56 -12.65
N LYS A 283 24.11 -19.85 -12.49
CA LYS A 283 24.58 -20.89 -13.42
C LYS A 283 23.95 -20.75 -14.80
N ARG A 284 22.65 -20.46 -14.88
CA ARG A 284 21.95 -20.20 -16.15
C ARG A 284 22.51 -18.96 -16.85
N ALA A 285 22.71 -17.87 -16.13
CA ALA A 285 23.30 -16.64 -16.66
C ALA A 285 24.67 -16.89 -17.29
N ARG A 286 25.57 -17.59 -16.57
CA ARG A 286 26.88 -18.00 -17.12
C ARG A 286 26.76 -18.82 -18.41
N MET A 287 25.86 -19.81 -18.42
CA MET A 287 25.61 -20.63 -19.63
C MET A 287 25.09 -19.80 -20.80
N LEU A 288 24.23 -18.81 -20.55
CA LEU A 288 23.71 -17.92 -21.59
C LEU A 288 24.78 -17.00 -22.15
N LEU A 289 25.66 -16.46 -21.30
CA LEU A 289 26.77 -15.62 -21.74
C LEU A 289 27.82 -16.42 -22.53
N GLU A 290 28.12 -17.65 -22.11
CA GLU A 290 29.02 -18.57 -22.84
C GLU A 290 28.43 -19.01 -24.19
N ALA A 291 27.10 -18.95 -24.35
CA ALA A 291 26.45 -19.28 -25.61
C ALA A 291 26.64 -18.19 -26.70
N ILE A 292 27.12 -17.00 -26.34
CA ILE A 292 27.38 -15.93 -27.31
C ILE A 292 28.55 -16.38 -28.24
N PRO A 293 28.34 -16.42 -29.56
CA PRO A 293 29.37 -16.86 -30.48
C PRO A 293 30.62 -15.98 -30.41
N GLY A 294 31.78 -16.61 -30.23
CA GLY A 294 33.08 -15.93 -30.22
C GLY A 294 33.56 -15.47 -28.85
N ILE A 295 32.80 -15.73 -27.78
CA ILE A 295 33.21 -15.48 -26.40
C ILE A 295 33.85 -16.75 -25.81
N ASP A 296 34.95 -16.61 -25.07
CA ASP A 296 35.52 -17.70 -24.27
C ASP A 296 35.00 -17.72 -22.82
N PHE A 297 35.26 -18.81 -22.09
CA PHE A 297 34.81 -18.95 -20.70
C PHE A 297 35.29 -17.80 -19.79
N THR A 298 36.48 -17.25 -20.07
CA THR A 298 37.03 -16.17 -19.24
C THR A 298 36.31 -14.85 -19.47
N GLN A 299 36.01 -14.53 -20.73
CA GLN A 299 35.22 -13.36 -21.11
C GLN A 299 33.78 -13.47 -20.60
N ALA A 300 33.16 -14.67 -20.65
CA ALA A 300 31.83 -14.89 -20.10
C ALA A 300 31.79 -14.70 -18.57
N GLU A 301 32.82 -15.15 -17.84
CA GLU A 301 32.91 -14.93 -16.39
C GLU A 301 33.18 -13.46 -16.06
N MET A 302 33.98 -12.74 -16.85
CA MET A 302 34.20 -11.29 -16.66
C MET A 302 32.91 -10.51 -16.87
N LEU A 303 32.15 -10.79 -17.94
CA LEU A 303 30.82 -10.22 -18.14
C LEU A 303 29.89 -10.50 -16.95
N PHE A 304 29.87 -11.74 -16.45
CA PHE A 304 29.04 -12.09 -15.31
C PHE A 304 29.43 -11.33 -14.03
N GLN A 305 30.73 -11.11 -13.79
CA GLN A 305 31.23 -10.36 -12.63
C GLN A 305 30.91 -8.87 -12.70
N GLU A 306 30.91 -8.31 -13.91
CA GLU A 306 30.49 -6.92 -14.18
C GLU A 306 28.95 -6.74 -14.18
N GLY A 307 28.20 -7.81 -13.86
CA GLY A 307 26.77 -7.73 -13.60
C GLY A 307 25.87 -8.18 -14.74
N TYR A 308 26.40 -8.49 -15.91
CA TYR A 308 25.62 -9.00 -17.04
C TYR A 308 25.01 -10.36 -16.70
N ARG A 309 23.69 -10.50 -16.84
CA ARG A 309 22.93 -11.73 -16.58
C ARG A 309 22.26 -12.32 -17.81
N SER A 310 22.15 -11.56 -18.90
CA SER A 310 21.52 -12.00 -20.14
C SER A 310 22.29 -11.54 -21.39
N VAL A 311 22.07 -12.24 -22.51
CA VAL A 311 22.64 -11.85 -23.81
C VAL A 311 22.06 -10.50 -24.28
N GLN A 312 20.82 -10.20 -23.90
CA GLN A 312 20.15 -8.94 -24.20
C GLN A 312 20.87 -7.75 -23.57
N GLU A 313 21.21 -7.84 -22.28
CA GLU A 313 21.94 -6.78 -21.58
C GLU A 313 23.28 -6.48 -22.25
N VAL A 314 24.00 -7.53 -22.69
CA VAL A 314 25.27 -7.38 -23.43
C VAL A 314 25.06 -6.70 -24.79
N ALA A 315 23.97 -7.01 -25.50
CA ALA A 315 23.64 -6.45 -26.80
C ALA A 315 23.23 -4.96 -26.74
N ASP A 316 22.61 -4.56 -25.63
CA ASP A 316 22.11 -3.21 -25.38
C ASP A 316 23.14 -2.30 -24.68
N ALA A 317 24.18 -2.87 -24.09
CA ALA A 317 25.24 -2.13 -23.41
C ALA A 317 25.94 -1.09 -24.31
N PRO A 318 26.20 0.12 -23.80
CA PRO A 318 27.04 1.09 -24.49
C PRO A 318 28.47 0.54 -24.58
N LEU A 319 29.18 0.93 -25.65
CA LEU A 319 30.53 0.41 -25.89
C LEU A 319 31.51 0.88 -24.80
N GLU A 320 31.27 2.07 -24.22
CA GLU A 320 32.10 2.57 -23.13
C GLU A 320 32.06 1.66 -21.89
N GLU A 321 30.89 1.15 -21.48
CA GLU A 321 30.76 0.25 -20.33
C GLU A 321 31.43 -1.10 -20.57
N LEU A 322 31.34 -1.64 -21.80
CA LEU A 322 32.03 -2.89 -22.16
C LEU A 322 33.55 -2.74 -22.19
N LEU A 323 34.06 -1.53 -22.41
CA LEU A 323 35.50 -1.23 -22.40
C LEU A 323 36.07 -1.07 -20.99
N GLU A 324 35.23 -0.81 -19.98
CA GLU A 324 35.64 -0.76 -18.58
C GLU A 324 35.96 -2.16 -18.02
N ILE A 325 35.49 -3.21 -18.69
CA ILE A 325 35.74 -4.61 -18.32
C ILE A 325 37.20 -4.96 -18.60
N ASP A 326 37.93 -5.28 -17.53
CA ASP A 326 39.34 -5.66 -17.60
C ASP A 326 39.54 -6.84 -18.58
N GLY A 327 40.38 -6.64 -19.60
CA GLY A 327 40.71 -7.68 -20.58
C GLY A 327 39.91 -7.65 -21.88
N LEU A 328 38.98 -6.71 -22.06
CA LEU A 328 38.33 -6.44 -23.36
C LEU A 328 39.03 -5.29 -24.11
N SER A 329 39.37 -5.54 -25.38
CA SER A 329 39.84 -4.50 -26.30
C SER A 329 38.66 -3.82 -27.01
N GLU A 330 38.86 -2.63 -27.60
CA GLU A 330 37.81 -1.93 -28.35
C GLU A 330 37.26 -2.76 -29.53
N GLU A 331 38.13 -3.50 -30.23
CA GLU A 331 37.74 -4.44 -31.26
C GLU A 331 36.92 -5.59 -30.67
N SER A 332 37.39 -6.21 -29.59
CA SER A 332 36.72 -7.33 -28.95
C SER A 332 35.36 -6.95 -28.35
N ALA A 333 35.23 -5.78 -27.72
CA ALA A 333 33.97 -5.28 -27.17
C ALA A 333 32.94 -5.01 -28.26
N SER A 334 33.38 -4.42 -29.39
CA SER A 334 32.50 -4.20 -30.54
C SER A 334 32.05 -5.51 -31.19
N GLU A 335 32.96 -6.47 -31.36
CA GLU A 335 32.65 -7.80 -31.88
C GLU A 335 31.69 -8.56 -30.97
N LEU A 336 31.93 -8.53 -29.66
CA LEU A 336 31.11 -9.17 -28.63
C LEU A 336 29.68 -8.63 -28.65
N ARG A 337 29.51 -7.31 -28.69
CA ARG A 337 28.19 -6.67 -28.79
C ARG A 337 27.48 -7.05 -30.10
N GLN A 338 28.21 -7.07 -31.22
CA GLN A 338 27.65 -7.45 -32.52
C GLN A 338 27.21 -8.92 -32.53
N SER A 339 28.04 -9.82 -31.99
CA SER A 339 27.75 -11.25 -31.85
C SER A 339 26.51 -11.48 -30.97
N ALA A 340 26.38 -10.76 -29.84
CA ALA A 340 25.20 -10.83 -28.99
C ALA A 340 23.93 -10.44 -29.74
N ARG A 341 23.96 -9.34 -30.52
CA ARG A 341 22.81 -8.91 -31.36
C ARG A 341 22.44 -9.95 -32.41
N THR A 342 23.42 -10.44 -33.16
CA THR A 342 23.18 -11.44 -34.20
C THR A 342 22.66 -12.75 -33.60
N PHE A 343 23.13 -13.14 -32.41
CA PHE A 343 22.64 -14.32 -31.71
C PHE A 343 21.16 -14.17 -31.31
N LEU A 344 20.77 -13.01 -30.81
CA LEU A 344 19.37 -12.71 -30.46
C LEU A 344 18.46 -12.71 -31.69
N GLU A 345 18.87 -12.06 -32.78
CA GLU A 345 18.13 -12.07 -34.06
C GLU A 345 17.93 -13.50 -34.58
N THR A 346 18.95 -14.36 -34.43
CA THR A 346 18.88 -15.77 -34.84
C THR A 346 17.92 -16.57 -33.95
N GLN A 347 17.91 -16.33 -32.63
CA GLN A 347 16.96 -16.99 -31.73
C GLN A 347 15.53 -16.52 -31.95
N GLU A 348 15.30 -15.22 -32.15
CA GLU A 348 13.98 -14.69 -32.46
C GLU A 348 13.44 -15.23 -33.78
N GLY A 349 14.30 -15.32 -34.81
CA GLY A 349 13.94 -15.96 -36.08
C GLY A 349 13.59 -17.44 -35.92
N ALA A 350 14.39 -18.19 -35.16
CA ALA A 350 14.12 -19.61 -34.89
C ALA A 350 12.86 -19.83 -34.04
N GLN A 351 12.60 -18.96 -33.07
CA GLN A 351 11.38 -18.99 -32.25
C GLN A 351 10.14 -18.64 -33.09
N ALA A 352 10.23 -17.65 -33.98
CA ALA A 352 9.16 -17.31 -34.91
C ALA A 352 8.90 -18.44 -35.93
N GLU A 353 9.94 -19.11 -36.41
CA GLU A 353 9.82 -20.31 -37.24
C GLU A 353 9.21 -21.50 -36.47
N ALA A 354 9.58 -21.70 -35.20
CA ALA A 354 9.00 -22.74 -34.35
C ALA A 354 7.53 -22.46 -34.00
N ASP A 355 7.18 -21.21 -33.72
CA ASP A 355 5.80 -20.78 -33.46
C ASP A 355 4.95 -20.90 -34.74
N ASN A 356 5.49 -20.55 -35.91
CA ASN A 356 4.84 -20.79 -37.21
C ASN A 356 4.70 -22.30 -37.52
N ALA A 357 5.72 -23.11 -37.21
CA ALA A 357 5.65 -24.57 -37.40
C ALA A 357 4.68 -25.24 -36.41
N ALA A 358 4.53 -24.70 -35.19
CA ALA A 358 3.52 -25.16 -34.23
C ALA A 358 2.09 -24.84 -34.71
N LEU A 359 1.91 -23.71 -35.39
CA LEU A 359 0.65 -23.34 -36.08
C LEU A 359 0.34 -24.24 -37.30
N GLU A 360 1.35 -24.88 -37.91
CA GLU A 360 1.21 -25.78 -39.07
C GLU A 360 1.00 -27.27 -38.71
N THR A 361 0.93 -27.63 -37.43
CA THR A 361 0.56 -29.00 -37.03
C THR A 361 -0.92 -29.29 -37.36
N PRO A 362 -1.28 -30.50 -37.84
CA PRO A 362 -2.63 -30.78 -38.35
C PRO A 362 -3.70 -30.41 -37.33
N SER A 363 -4.61 -29.52 -37.72
CA SER A 363 -5.64 -28.98 -36.84
C SER A 363 -6.41 -30.11 -36.15
N ASP A 364 -6.59 -30.03 -34.83
CA ASP A 364 -7.46 -30.95 -34.08
C ASP A 364 -8.91 -30.94 -34.62
N LEU A 365 -9.25 -29.98 -35.50
CA LEU A 365 -10.52 -29.90 -36.22
C LEU A 365 -10.78 -31.10 -37.14
N ASP A 366 -9.77 -31.87 -37.51
CA ASP A 366 -9.99 -33.12 -38.27
C ASP A 366 -10.85 -34.13 -37.51
N ARG A 367 -10.93 -33.99 -36.18
CA ARG A 367 -11.79 -34.80 -35.31
C ARG A 367 -13.24 -34.32 -35.26
N LEU A 368 -13.54 -33.14 -35.80
CA LEU A 368 -14.89 -32.62 -35.94
C LEU A 368 -15.49 -33.08 -37.26
N LEU A 369 -16.79 -33.37 -37.22
CA LEU A 369 -17.58 -33.64 -38.42
C LEU A 369 -17.92 -32.29 -39.06
N LEU A 370 -16.94 -31.71 -39.76
CA LEU A 370 -17.07 -30.47 -40.51
C LEU A 370 -16.55 -30.68 -41.93
N ALA A 371 -17.15 -30.01 -42.91
CA ALA A 371 -16.63 -29.99 -44.27
C ALA A 371 -15.19 -29.43 -44.29
N ALA A 372 -14.33 -30.00 -45.15
CA ALA A 372 -12.93 -29.58 -45.27
C ALA A 372 -12.82 -28.07 -45.55
N GLU A 373 -13.71 -27.54 -46.39
CA GLU A 373 -13.80 -26.11 -46.74
C GLU A 373 -14.07 -25.21 -45.54
N ILE A 374 -14.87 -25.67 -44.56
CA ILE A 374 -15.15 -24.93 -43.32
C ILE A 374 -13.94 -25.00 -42.39
N ARG A 375 -13.28 -26.16 -42.30
CA ARG A 375 -12.07 -26.33 -41.47
C ARG A 375 -10.92 -25.45 -41.96
N ASP A 376 -10.70 -25.39 -43.27
CA ASP A 376 -9.64 -24.57 -43.86
C ASP A 376 -9.86 -23.07 -43.60
N LYS A 377 -11.11 -22.60 -43.70
CA LYS A 377 -11.48 -21.22 -43.33
C LYS A 377 -11.23 -20.94 -41.85
N LEU A 378 -11.57 -21.87 -40.97
CA LEU A 378 -11.36 -21.74 -39.52
C LEU A 378 -9.87 -21.68 -39.16
N VAL A 379 -9.05 -22.54 -39.74
CA VAL A 379 -7.59 -22.52 -39.55
C VAL A 379 -7.02 -21.18 -40.04
N ALA A 380 -7.42 -20.72 -41.24
CA ALA A 380 -7.02 -19.43 -41.77
C ALA A 380 -7.51 -18.23 -40.93
N GLY A 381 -8.64 -18.39 -40.23
CA GLY A 381 -9.20 -17.42 -39.30
C GLY A 381 -8.61 -17.46 -37.88
N GLY A 382 -7.56 -18.26 -37.64
CA GLY A 382 -6.90 -18.36 -36.33
C GLY A 382 -7.55 -19.35 -35.36
N PHE A 383 -8.55 -20.14 -35.81
CA PHE A 383 -9.25 -21.15 -35.01
C PHE A 383 -8.73 -22.57 -35.27
N GLY A 384 -7.41 -22.77 -35.19
CA GLY A 384 -6.77 -24.06 -35.52
C GLY A 384 -7.01 -25.21 -34.55
N THR A 385 -7.72 -25.00 -33.43
CA THR A 385 -7.93 -26.03 -32.38
C THR A 385 -9.39 -26.11 -31.94
N ILE A 386 -9.85 -27.31 -31.53
CA ILE A 386 -11.20 -27.47 -30.96
C ILE A 386 -11.39 -26.56 -29.74
N GLN A 387 -10.35 -26.36 -28.92
CA GLN A 387 -10.42 -25.50 -27.74
C GLN A 387 -10.68 -24.02 -28.12
N SER A 388 -10.07 -23.53 -29.20
CA SER A 388 -10.32 -22.18 -29.71
C SER A 388 -11.79 -21.98 -30.13
N LEU A 389 -12.41 -22.99 -30.74
CA LEU A 389 -13.83 -22.95 -31.12
C LEU A 389 -14.79 -22.94 -29.93
N VAL A 390 -14.44 -23.62 -28.82
CA VAL A 390 -15.26 -23.63 -27.59
C VAL A 390 -15.28 -22.25 -26.93
N SER A 391 -14.16 -21.54 -26.98
CA SER A 391 -14.02 -20.22 -26.35
C SER A 391 -14.44 -19.06 -27.26
N ALA A 392 -14.59 -19.31 -28.55
CA ALA A 392 -15.03 -18.32 -29.53
C ALA A 392 -16.49 -17.89 -29.31
N LYS A 393 -16.77 -16.60 -29.44
CA LYS A 393 -18.15 -16.11 -29.55
C LYS A 393 -18.64 -16.26 -31.00
N PRO A 394 -19.96 -16.34 -31.24
CA PRO A 394 -20.51 -16.39 -32.60
C PRO A 394 -20.05 -15.24 -33.49
N GLU A 395 -19.90 -14.04 -32.91
CA GLU A 395 -19.40 -12.85 -33.60
C GLU A 395 -17.95 -13.02 -34.10
N ASP A 396 -17.11 -13.72 -33.33
CA ASP A 396 -15.71 -13.99 -33.70
C ASP A 396 -15.65 -14.97 -34.87
N LEU A 397 -16.55 -15.96 -34.92
CA LEU A 397 -16.63 -16.94 -36.01
C LEU A 397 -17.20 -16.32 -37.30
N LEU A 398 -18.16 -15.40 -37.20
CA LEU A 398 -18.69 -14.64 -38.34
C LEU A 398 -17.67 -13.65 -38.92
N SER A 399 -16.66 -13.26 -38.14
CA SER A 399 -15.58 -12.40 -38.63
C SER A 399 -14.62 -13.13 -39.59
N VAL A 400 -14.67 -14.47 -39.62
CA VAL A 400 -13.86 -15.29 -40.53
C VAL A 400 -14.40 -15.16 -41.95
N PRO A 401 -13.57 -14.76 -42.94
CA PRO A 401 -14.01 -14.58 -44.32
C PRO A 401 -14.65 -15.85 -44.91
N GLY A 402 -15.91 -15.75 -45.35
CA GLY A 402 -16.62 -16.83 -46.02
C GLY A 402 -17.28 -17.85 -45.09
N VAL A 403 -17.39 -17.57 -43.79
CA VAL A 403 -18.22 -18.30 -42.83
C VAL A 403 -19.59 -17.62 -42.74
N SER A 404 -20.67 -18.37 -42.96
CA SER A 404 -22.06 -17.91 -42.86
C SER A 404 -22.67 -18.16 -41.47
N GLU A 405 -23.84 -17.59 -41.18
CA GLU A 405 -24.55 -17.88 -39.92
C GLU A 405 -24.88 -19.37 -39.77
N ASP A 406 -25.23 -20.05 -40.87
CA ASP A 406 -25.49 -21.49 -40.90
C ASP A 406 -24.22 -22.30 -40.58
N ASP A 407 -23.07 -21.89 -41.09
CA ASP A 407 -21.77 -22.53 -40.80
C ASP A 407 -21.42 -22.39 -39.31
N VAL A 408 -21.71 -21.25 -38.68
CA VAL A 408 -21.45 -21.03 -37.26
C VAL A 408 -22.25 -22.00 -36.40
N ASP A 409 -23.51 -22.24 -36.75
CA ASP A 409 -24.34 -23.21 -36.04
C ASP A 409 -23.80 -24.64 -36.21
N GLU A 410 -23.38 -25.02 -37.42
CA GLU A 410 -22.75 -26.32 -37.71
C GLU A 410 -21.45 -26.51 -36.89
N ILE A 411 -20.60 -25.49 -36.84
CA ILE A 411 -19.35 -25.48 -36.07
C ILE A 411 -19.63 -25.71 -34.58
N ARG A 412 -20.62 -25.00 -34.02
CA ARG A 412 -20.97 -25.12 -32.60
C ARG A 412 -21.61 -26.46 -32.28
N GLU A 413 -22.44 -27.00 -33.18
CA GLU A 413 -23.05 -28.31 -33.01
C GLU A 413 -21.98 -29.41 -33.03
N SER A 414 -21.09 -29.39 -34.02
CA SER A 414 -19.99 -30.36 -34.16
C SER A 414 -19.05 -30.31 -32.95
N THR A 415 -18.69 -29.10 -32.49
CA THR A 415 -17.87 -28.89 -31.29
C THR A 415 -18.54 -29.42 -30.03
N ASN A 416 -19.83 -29.12 -29.81
CA ASN A 416 -20.56 -29.59 -28.64
C ASN A 416 -20.78 -31.12 -28.65
N SER A 417 -21.01 -31.70 -29.84
CA SER A 417 -21.16 -33.14 -30.03
C SER A 417 -19.89 -33.90 -29.62
N PHE A 418 -18.72 -33.40 -30.02
CA PHE A 418 -17.42 -33.95 -29.64
C PHE A 418 -17.25 -34.06 -28.11
N PHE A 419 -17.59 -33.01 -27.36
CA PHE A 419 -17.51 -33.04 -25.89
C PHE A 419 -18.57 -33.93 -25.23
N ARG A 420 -19.76 -34.07 -25.83
CA ARG A 420 -20.78 -34.99 -25.33
C ARG A 420 -20.36 -36.45 -25.48
N ALA A 421 -19.72 -36.80 -26.59
CA ALA A 421 -19.18 -38.14 -26.85
C ALA A 421 -18.00 -38.49 -25.90
N GLY A 422 -17.15 -37.52 -25.56
CA GLY A 422 -16.04 -37.73 -24.62
C GLY A 422 -16.46 -38.00 -23.16
N ARG A 423 -17.60 -37.46 -22.71
CA ARG A 423 -18.09 -37.69 -21.33
C ARG A 423 -18.65 -39.09 -21.11
N THR A 424 -19.13 -39.77 -22.15
CA THR A 424 -19.72 -41.12 -22.02
C THR A 424 -18.67 -42.21 -21.75
N ILE A 425 -17.40 -41.94 -22.03
CA ILE A 425 -16.30 -42.90 -21.87
C ILE A 425 -15.67 -42.83 -20.45
N SER A 426 -15.79 -41.71 -19.72
CA SER A 426 -15.14 -41.54 -18.40
C SER A 426 -15.97 -41.98 -17.18
N THR A 427 -17.26 -42.32 -17.35
CA THR A 427 -18.15 -42.70 -16.23
C THR A 427 -18.24 -44.20 -15.94
N GLY A 428 -17.42 -45.03 -16.61
CA GLY A 428 -17.33 -46.47 -16.37
C GLY A 428 -16.19 -46.82 -15.40
N ARG A 429 -16.32 -46.55 -14.11
CA ARG A 429 -15.55 -47.27 -13.08
C ARG A 429 -16.44 -47.72 -11.94
N GLU A 430 -16.41 -49.03 -11.78
CA GLU A 430 -17.21 -49.90 -10.93
C GLU A 430 -17.28 -49.42 -9.47
N ARG A 431 -18.50 -49.41 -8.93
CA ARG A 431 -18.73 -49.47 -7.49
C ARG A 431 -18.96 -50.93 -7.11
N THR A 432 -18.10 -51.45 -6.25
CA THR A 432 -18.36 -52.66 -5.46
C THR A 432 -17.33 -52.75 -4.33
N PRO A 433 -17.69 -53.39 -3.21
CA PRO A 433 -18.70 -53.00 -2.22
C PRO A 433 -18.10 -52.16 -1.07
#